data_AF-A0A7W1IRB7-F1
#
_entry.id   AF-A0A7W1IRB7-F1
#
_cell.length_a   1.000
_cell.length_b   1.000
_cell.length_c   1.000
_cell.angle_alpha   90.00
_cell.angle_beta   90.00
_cell.angle_gamma   90.00
#
_symmetry.space_group_name_H-M   'P 1'
#
loop_
_entity.id
_entity.type
_entity.pdbx_description
1 polymer ?
#
loop_
_entity_poly.entity_id
_entity_poly.type
_entity_poly.pdbx_seq_one_letter_code
_entity_poly.pdbx_strand_id
1 'polypeptide(L)' 'MEVIPLGPDTRQLAVSDQSQIGDARRTVGALARALGFDETRLGQAEIVASELATNLWLHGHGGYLLLRT' A
#
# COMPACT_ATOMS: atom_id res chain seq x y z
N MET A 1 19.82 -1.52 -11.07
CA MET A 1 18.47 -1.64 -10.48
C MET A 1 17.66 -2.52 -11.39
N GLU A 2 17.42 -3.76 -10.98
CA GLU A 2 16.63 -4.72 -11.74
C GLU A 2 15.18 -4.24 -11.76
N VAL A 3 14.63 -4.00 -12.96
CA VAL A 3 13.24 -3.61 -13.12
C VAL A 3 12.43 -4.89 -13.17
N ILE A 4 11.72 -5.21 -12.09
CA ILE A 4 10.78 -6.33 -12.07
C ILE A 4 9.53 -5.87 -12.85
N PRO A 5 9.21 -6.47 -14.01
CA PRO A 5 8.00 -6.12 -14.74
C PRO A 5 6.79 -6.49 -13.88
N LEU A 6 6.02 -5.47 -13.49
CA LEU A 6 4.77 -5.65 -12.77
C LEU A 6 3.71 -6.16 -13.75
N GLY A 7 2.94 -7.18 -13.34
CA GLY A 7 1.80 -7.64 -14.12
C GLY A 7 0.73 -6.54 -14.25
N PRO A 8 -0.19 -6.64 -15.23
CA PRO A 8 -1.19 -5.59 -15.52
C PRO A 8 -2.08 -5.27 -14.32
N ASP A 9 -2.27 -6.23 -13.40
CA ASP A 9 -3.12 -6.08 -12.21
C ASP A 9 -2.35 -5.58 -10.98
N THR A 10 -1.08 -5.20 -11.14
CA THR A 10 -0.24 -4.72 -10.05
C THR A 10 -0.11 -3.20 -10.10
N ARG A 11 -0.46 -2.54 -9.00
CA ARG A 11 -0.31 -1.11 -8.80
C ARG A 11 0.85 -0.84 -7.86
N GLN A 12 1.61 0.21 -8.16
CA GLN A 12 2.75 0.64 -7.37
C GLN A 12 2.46 1.99 -6.71
N LEU A 13 2.65 2.10 -5.40
CA LEU A 13 2.56 3.35 -4.64
C LEU A 13 3.94 3.70 -4.12
N ALA A 14 4.45 4.87 -4.50
CA ALA A 14 5.68 5.39 -3.92
C ALA A 14 5.45 5.82 -2.47
N VAL A 15 6.45 5.60 -1.62
CA VAL A 15 6.51 6.11 -0.25
C VAL A 15 7.87 6.80 -0.08
N SER A 16 7.90 8.12 -0.07
CA SER A 16 9.09 8.96 0.08
C SER A 16 8.89 10.07 1.12
N ASP A 17 7.65 10.36 1.52
CA ASP A 17 7.32 11.33 2.55
C ASP A 17 6.09 10.90 3.37
N GLN A 18 5.89 11.55 4.51
CA GLN A 18 4.87 11.19 5.50
C GLN A 18 3.44 11.27 4.95
N SER A 19 3.15 12.15 3.99
CA SER A 19 1.78 12.31 3.44
C SER A 19 1.31 11.06 2.70
N GLN A 20 2.26 10.29 2.17
CA GLN A 20 2.02 9.08 1.38
C GLN A 20 1.58 7.88 2.24
N ILE A 21 1.78 7.93 3.57
CA ILE A 21 1.23 6.93 4.50
C ILE A 21 -0.30 6.96 4.48
N GLY A 22 -0.89 8.16 4.53
CA GLY A 22 -2.34 8.32 4.45
C GLY A 22 -2.90 7.92 3.09
N ASP A 23 -2.13 8.13 2.02
CA ASP A 23 -2.51 7.73 0.67
C ASP A 23 -2.49 6.22 0.47
N ALA A 24 -1.44 5.55 0.96
CA ALA A 24 -1.33 4.10 0.97
C ALA A 24 -2.52 3.45 1.70
N ARG A 25 -2.85 3.95 2.90
CA ARG A 25 -4.01 3.47 3.67
C ARG A 25 -5.31 3.58 2.86
N ARG A 26 -5.61 4.77 2.33
CA ARG A 26 -6.86 4.99 1.57
C ARG A 26 -6.92 4.14 0.30
N THR A 27 -5.80 3.97 -0.40
CA THR A 27 -5.75 3.17 -1.62
C THR A 27 -5.97 1.69 -1.34
N VAL A 28 -5.34 1.13 -0.30
CA VAL A 28 -5.58 -0.25 0.13
C VAL A 28 -7.02 -0.43 0.61
N GLY A 29 -7.56 0.52 1.37
CA GLY A 29 -8.96 0.50 1.80
C GLY A 29 -9.95 0.52 0.63
N ALA A 30 -9.69 1.32 -0.41
CA ALA A 30 -10.51 1.33 -1.62
C ALA A 30 -10.44 -0.01 -2.39
N LEU A 31 -9.25 -0.60 -2.47
CA LEU A 31 -9.05 -1.92 -3.09
C LEU A 31 -9.78 -3.03 -2.32
N ALA A 32 -9.64 -3.08 -0.99
CA ALA A 32 -10.30 -4.06 -0.14
C ALA A 32 -11.84 -3.96 -0.26
N ARG A 33 -12.39 -2.73 -0.31
CA ARG A 33 -13.82 -2.51 -0.58
C ARG A 33 -14.23 -3.07 -1.95
N ALA A 34 -13.46 -2.79 -3.00
CA ALA A 34 -13.74 -3.29 -4.34
C ALA A 34 -13.69 -4.83 -4.43
N LEU A 35 -12.87 -5.47 -3.60
CA LEU A 35 -12.77 -6.93 -3.48
C LEU A 35 -13.84 -7.54 -2.55
N GLY A 36 -14.73 -6.74 -1.96
CA GLY A 36 -15.82 -7.21 -1.11
C GLY A 36 -15.40 -7.65 0.29
N PHE A 37 -14.31 -7.10 0.83
CA PHE A 37 -13.90 -7.38 2.21
C PHE A 37 -14.93 -6.82 3.20
N ASP A 38 -15.17 -7.56 4.28
CA ASP A 38 -15.94 -7.03 5.41
C ASP A 38 -15.19 -5.91 6.14
N GLU A 39 -15.89 -5.20 7.02
CA GLU A 39 -15.34 -4.06 7.76
C GLU A 39 -14.09 -4.40 8.58
N THR A 40 -14.03 -5.62 9.13
CA THR A 40 -12.90 -6.05 9.95
C THR A 40 -11.66 -6.27 9.09
N ARG A 41 -11.80 -7.01 7.99
CA ARG A 41 -10.71 -7.27 7.03
C ARG A 41 -10.25 -6.00 6.33
N LEU A 42 -11.18 -5.11 6.01
CA LEU A 42 -10.88 -3.79 5.48
C LEU A 42 -10.02 -2.98 6.46
N GLY A 43 -10.43 -2.89 7.73
CA GLY A 43 -9.67 -2.17 8.76
C GLY A 43 -8.27 -2.76 8.97
N GLN A 44 -8.16 -4.09 8.96
CA GLN A 44 -6.87 -4.78 9.05
C GLN A 44 -5.96 -4.44 7.86
N ALA A 45 -6.48 -4.44 6.63
CA ALA A 45 -5.71 -4.08 5.44
C ALA A 45 -5.24 -2.62 5.47
N GLU A 46 -6.10 -1.70 5.93
CA GLU A 46 -5.75 -0.28 6.12
C GLU A 46 -4.64 -0.09 7.17
N ILE A 47 -4.65 -0.86 8.27
CA ILE A 47 -3.57 -0.85 9.29
C ILE A 47 -2.26 -1.37 8.68
N VAL A 48 -2.29 -2.54 8.05
CA VAL A 48 -1.09 -3.13 7.41
C VAL A 48 -0.47 -2.16 6.41
N ALA A 49 -1.28 -1.50 5.58
CA ALA A 49 -0.80 -0.50 4.63
C ALA A 49 -0.09 0.68 5.32
N SER A 50 -0.65 1.15 6.43
CA SER A 50 -0.09 2.27 7.20
C SER A 50 1.22 1.89 7.87
N GLU A 51 1.31 0.70 8.46
CA GLU A 51 2.53 0.20 9.12
C GLU A 51 3.66 -0.02 8.10
N LEU A 52 3.35 -0.63 6.95
CA LEU A 52 4.34 -0.82 5.89
C LEU A 52 4.84 0.51 5.32
N ALA A 53 3.94 1.45 5.03
CA ALA A 53 4.33 2.79 4.55
C ALA A 53 5.14 3.55 5.61
N THR A 54 4.77 3.47 6.88
CA THR A 54 5.52 4.08 7.98
C THR A 54 6.92 3.50 8.08
N ASN A 55 7.06 2.18 7.99
CA ASN A 55 8.37 1.52 7.99
C ASN A 55 9.21 1.91 6.77
N LEU A 56 8.63 2.00 5.58
CA LEU A 56 9.35 2.47 4.38
C LEU A 56 9.85 3.91 4.54
N TRP A 57 9.02 4.81 5.08
CA TRP A 57 9.39 6.20 5.29
C TRP A 57 10.45 6.36 6.39
N LEU A 58 10.26 5.74 7.56
CA LEU A 58 11.15 5.89 8.72
C LEU A 58 12.44 5.09 8.62
N HIS A 59 12.39 3.91 8.01
CA HIS A 59 13.48 2.94 8.07
C HIS A 59 13.95 2.49 6.68
N GLY A 60 13.08 2.52 5.68
CA GLY A 60 13.38 2.11 4.31
C GLY A 60 14.15 3.15 3.49
N HIS A 61 14.25 4.41 3.95
CA HIS A 61 14.74 5.55 3.14
C HIS A 61 13.88 5.78 1.88
N GLY A 62 12.60 5.45 2.00
CA GLY A 62 11.64 5.43 0.92
C GLY A 62 11.57 4.09 0.19
N GLY A 63 10.62 3.96 -0.74
CA GLY A 63 10.41 2.73 -1.49
C GLY A 63 9.03 2.66 -2.12
N TYR A 64 8.55 1.43 -2.35
CA TYR A 64 7.28 1.19 -3.02
C TYR A 64 6.46 0.13 -2.31
N LEU A 65 5.15 0.38 -2.19
CA LEU A 65 4.16 -0.64 -1.90
C LEU A 65 3.59 -1.17 -3.21
N LEU A 66 3.54 -2.49 -3.34
CA LEU A 66 2.91 -3.17 -4.47
C LEU A 66 1.56 -3.74 -4.04
N LEU A 67 0.50 -3.39 -4.76
CA LEU A 67 -0.85 -3.87 -4.53
C LEU A 67 -1.27 -4.70 -5.73
N ARG A 68 -1.87 -5.87 -5.49
CA ARG A 68 -2.33 -6.78 -6.55
C ARG A 68 -3.68 -7.38 -6.16
N THR A 69 -4.55 -7.54 -7.16
CA THR A 69 -5.84 -8.26 -7.07
C THR A 69 -5.72 -9.68 -7.59
#